data_AF-A0A8T9B7W9-F1
#
_entry.id   AF-A0A8T9B7W9-F1
#
_cell.length_a   1.000
_cell.length_b   1.000
_cell.length_c   1.000
_cell.angle_alpha   90.00
_cell.angle_beta   90.00
_cell.angle_gamma   90.00
#
_symmetry.space_group_name_H-M   'P 1'
#
loop_
_entity.id
_entity.type
_entity.pdbx_description
1 polymer ?
#
loop_
_entity_poly.entity_id
_entity_poly.type
_entity_poly.pdbx_seq_one_letter_code
_entity_poly.pdbx_strand_id
1 'polypeptide(L)'
;MPTTTPRKRLQEASPEQEYTPSGDDSWTDNESPGRKPQTPSPSKRTKTTQKKSEALQKKEWKNEWTQWVTDSKWEKDPTYRQKVKTNEIHKTAARKFYRLSAEEMATLPYWEFENEYNPSCPGRSYAHDGVKMQAYRKLAMLSGLHKQGLSEAELLRRGAKLFGESQSKRHQKNPNMPMTPKTFRIFQKTSYSYSQDRSPEEPIGSWETAVWENGKKIGYWLMYQFDPDARDYEDDLPKERFRPVTPVDSDT
;
A
#
# COMPACT_ATOMS: atom_id res chain seq x y z
N MET A 1 25.43 36.27 -5.07
CA MET A 1 26.79 36.01 -4.56
C MET A 1 26.89 34.54 -4.15
N PRO A 2 27.38 33.65 -5.02
CA PRO A 2 27.57 32.23 -4.69
C PRO A 2 28.99 31.99 -4.16
N THR A 3 29.11 31.33 -3.00
CA THR A 3 30.41 30.88 -2.48
C THR A 3 30.58 29.39 -2.76
N THR A 4 31.34 29.12 -3.83
CA THR A 4 31.99 27.84 -4.15
C THR A 4 33.18 27.65 -3.21
N THR A 5 33.46 26.42 -2.75
CA THR A 5 34.80 25.76 -2.83
C THR A 5 34.75 24.29 -2.31
N PRO A 6 35.37 23.32 -3.01
CA PRO A 6 35.47 21.89 -2.66
C PRO A 6 36.89 21.46 -2.18
N ARG A 7 37.05 20.26 -1.57
CA ARG A 7 38.29 19.43 -1.62
C ARG A 7 38.09 18.08 -0.92
N LYS A 8 38.13 16.91 -1.59
CA LYS A 8 39.23 16.07 -2.14
C LYS A 8 39.91 15.15 -1.10
N ARG A 9 39.46 13.88 -1.12
CA ARG A 9 40.14 12.58 -1.05
C ARG A 9 41.66 12.57 -0.77
N LEU A 10 42.10 11.74 0.17
CA LEU A 10 43.28 10.88 0.01
C LEU A 10 43.09 9.55 0.77
N GLN A 11 43.35 8.46 0.06
CA GLN A 11 43.59 7.11 0.59
C GLN A 11 45.08 7.02 0.91
N GLU A 12 45.44 6.29 1.96
CA GLU A 12 46.80 5.81 2.15
C GLU A 12 46.74 4.37 2.64
N ALA A 13 47.37 3.50 1.85
CA ALA A 13 47.63 2.10 2.11
C ALA A 13 49.15 1.96 2.20
N SER A 14 49.66 1.17 3.15
CA SER A 14 51.04 0.65 3.17
C SER A 14 51.22 -0.32 4.37
N PRO A 15 52.29 -1.15 4.43
CA PRO A 15 52.39 -2.40 3.68
C PRO A 15 52.86 -3.60 4.54
N GLU A 16 52.95 -4.74 3.85
CA GLU A 16 53.69 -5.99 4.05
C GLU A 16 54.72 -6.07 5.21
N GLN A 17 54.64 -7.19 5.95
CA GLN A 17 55.81 -7.81 6.56
C GLN A 17 55.88 -9.29 6.17
N GLU A 18 56.98 -9.63 5.53
CA GLU A 18 57.45 -10.94 5.12
C GLU A 18 58.68 -11.25 5.98
N TYR A 19 58.71 -12.35 6.76
CA TYR A 19 59.97 -13.06 7.10
C TYR A 19 59.76 -14.46 7.74
N THR A 20 59.93 -15.47 6.88
CA THR A 20 60.66 -16.77 7.03
C THR A 20 60.31 -17.88 8.04
N PRO A 21 60.72 -19.13 7.72
CA PRO A 21 60.22 -20.37 8.29
C PRO A 21 61.26 -21.11 9.18
N SER A 22 60.85 -22.30 9.62
CA SER A 22 61.66 -23.45 10.08
C SER A 22 61.86 -23.60 11.59
N GLY A 23 61.57 -24.81 12.09
CA GLY A 23 61.94 -25.26 13.43
C GLY A 23 61.05 -26.39 13.92
N ASP A 24 61.56 -27.61 13.78
CA ASP A 24 60.99 -28.90 14.18
C ASP A 24 60.59 -29.03 15.66
N ASP A 25 59.87 -30.14 15.88
CA ASP A 25 59.84 -30.99 17.07
C ASP A 25 58.67 -30.91 18.04
N SER A 26 58.13 -32.11 18.25
CA SER A 26 57.66 -32.68 19.52
C SER A 26 56.24 -33.25 19.43
N TRP A 27 56.25 -34.55 19.17
CA TRP A 27 55.20 -35.51 19.50
C TRP A 27 54.64 -35.30 20.92
N THR A 28 53.32 -35.24 21.04
CA THR A 28 52.64 -35.87 22.18
C THR A 28 51.38 -36.58 21.69
N ASP A 29 51.38 -37.89 21.93
CA ASP A 29 50.24 -38.77 21.86
C ASP A 29 49.08 -38.22 22.70
N ASN A 30 47.89 -38.20 22.10
CA ASN A 30 46.66 -38.22 22.89
C ASN A 30 45.59 -39.01 22.12
N GLU A 31 45.59 -40.32 22.37
CA GLU A 31 44.48 -41.22 22.09
C GLU A 31 43.21 -40.67 22.76
N SER A 32 42.38 -40.00 21.96
CA SER A 32 40.98 -39.75 22.30
C SER A 32 40.11 -40.84 21.66
N PRO A 33 39.21 -41.48 22.43
CA PRO A 33 38.47 -42.65 21.99
C PRO A 33 37.55 -42.31 20.82
N GLY A 34 37.69 -43.07 19.74
CA GLY A 34 36.93 -42.94 18.51
C GLY A 34 35.43 -42.88 18.77
N ARG A 35 34.83 -41.71 18.54
CA ARG A 35 33.38 -41.60 18.37
C ARG A 35 33.01 -42.39 17.11
N LYS A 36 32.36 -43.54 17.31
CA LYS A 36 31.69 -44.27 16.24
C LYS A 36 30.87 -43.29 15.40
N PRO A 37 30.94 -43.32 14.05
CA PRO A 37 30.10 -42.50 13.20
C PRO A 37 28.65 -42.89 13.44
N GLN A 38 27.92 -42.06 14.20
CA GLN A 38 26.52 -42.27 14.50
C GLN A 38 25.74 -42.02 13.22
N THR A 39 25.33 -43.10 12.55
CA THR A 39 24.51 -43.05 11.35
C THR A 39 23.22 -42.30 11.69
N PRO A 40 22.89 -41.18 11.00
CA PRO A 40 21.69 -40.43 11.32
C PRO A 40 20.46 -41.29 11.04
N SER A 41 19.67 -41.54 12.09
CA SER A 41 18.43 -42.31 12.04
C SER A 41 17.51 -41.82 10.90
N PRO A 42 16.87 -42.72 10.13
CA PRO A 42 16.08 -42.39 8.93
C PRO A 42 15.03 -41.28 9.13
N SER A 43 14.45 -41.18 10.34
CA SER A 43 13.40 -40.20 10.66
C SER A 43 13.90 -38.75 10.77
N LYS A 44 15.19 -38.53 11.04
CA LYS A 44 15.81 -37.19 11.01
C LYS A 44 16.17 -36.77 9.59
N ARG A 45 16.47 -37.73 8.70
CA ARG A 45 16.84 -37.44 7.30
C ARG A 45 15.62 -36.97 6.48
N THR A 46 14.45 -37.56 6.68
CA THR A 46 13.20 -37.17 6.00
C THR A 46 12.68 -35.79 6.40
N LYS A 47 12.71 -35.45 7.70
CA LYS A 47 12.30 -34.10 8.18
C LYS A 47 13.19 -32.97 7.64
N THR A 48 14.48 -33.23 7.44
CA THR A 48 15.43 -32.23 6.93
C THR A 48 15.23 -31.98 5.44
N THR A 49 14.90 -33.02 4.65
CA THR A 49 14.60 -32.88 3.22
C THR A 49 13.29 -32.14 2.97
N GLN A 50 12.24 -32.45 3.73
CA GLN A 50 10.94 -31.78 3.59
C GLN A 50 11.00 -30.27 3.90
N LYS A 51 11.75 -29.87 4.95
CA LYS A 51 11.95 -28.45 5.26
C LYS A 51 12.68 -27.69 4.16
N LYS A 52 13.63 -28.34 3.47
CA LYS A 52 14.36 -27.73 2.35
C LYS A 52 13.44 -27.51 1.14
N SER A 53 12.59 -28.48 0.79
CA SER A 53 11.64 -28.32 -0.31
C SER A 53 10.59 -27.23 -0.03
N GLU A 54 10.05 -27.16 1.20
CA GLU A 54 9.10 -26.09 1.57
C GLU A 54 9.76 -24.70 1.55
N ALA A 55 11.04 -24.60 1.91
CA ALA A 55 11.77 -23.34 1.86
C ALA A 55 12.02 -22.87 0.41
N LEU A 56 12.33 -23.80 -0.49
CA LEU A 56 12.47 -23.50 -1.92
C LEU A 56 11.15 -23.02 -2.52
N GLN A 57 10.04 -23.70 -2.23
CA GLN A 57 8.69 -23.28 -2.68
C GLN A 57 8.34 -21.89 -2.18
N LYS A 58 8.56 -21.59 -0.89
CA LYS A 58 8.31 -20.25 -0.35
C LYS A 58 9.17 -19.18 -0.98
N LYS A 59 10.39 -19.51 -1.42
CA LYS A 59 11.27 -18.60 -2.14
C LYS A 59 10.73 -18.35 -3.55
N GLU A 60 10.30 -19.39 -4.24
CA GLU A 60 9.65 -19.30 -5.55
C GLU A 60 8.40 -18.41 -5.50
N TRP A 61 7.48 -18.66 -4.57
CA TRP A 61 6.25 -17.84 -4.45
C TRP A 61 6.53 -16.38 -4.11
N LYS A 62 7.60 -16.10 -3.35
CA LYS A 62 8.05 -14.72 -3.11
C LYS A 62 8.55 -14.07 -4.40
N ASN A 63 9.33 -14.79 -5.20
CA ASN A 63 9.81 -14.27 -6.49
C ASN A 63 8.64 -13.98 -7.43
N GLU A 64 7.65 -14.89 -7.49
CA GLU A 64 6.44 -14.69 -8.29
C GLU A 64 5.62 -13.49 -7.81
N TRP A 65 5.51 -13.28 -6.49
CA TRP A 65 4.89 -12.07 -5.96
C TRP A 65 5.64 -10.80 -6.39
N THR A 66 6.97 -10.79 -6.29
CA THR A 66 7.79 -9.65 -6.75
C THR A 66 7.62 -9.40 -8.24
N GLN A 67 7.56 -10.46 -9.04
CA GLN A 67 7.29 -10.36 -10.47
C GLN A 67 5.91 -9.75 -10.72
N TRP A 68 4.87 -10.27 -10.07
CA TRP A 68 3.51 -9.74 -10.17
C TRP A 68 3.45 -8.25 -9.78
N VAL A 69 4.17 -7.82 -8.75
CA VAL A 69 4.24 -6.40 -8.32
C VAL A 69 4.90 -5.54 -9.38
N THR A 70 5.93 -6.07 -10.05
CA THR A 70 6.64 -5.38 -11.13
C THR A 70 5.74 -5.22 -12.36
N ASP A 71 5.02 -6.27 -12.72
CA ASP A 71 4.15 -6.31 -13.90
C ASP A 71 2.85 -5.51 -13.69
N SER A 72 2.36 -5.46 -12.44
CA SER A 72 1.10 -4.78 -12.08
C SER A 72 1.31 -3.33 -11.65
N LYS A 73 2.42 -2.71 -12.06
CA LYS A 73 2.72 -1.33 -11.69
C LYS A 73 1.67 -0.40 -12.28
N TRP A 74 1.06 0.44 -11.44
CA TRP A 74 0.06 1.39 -11.89
C TRP A 74 0.74 2.59 -12.55
N GLU A 75 0.33 2.91 -13.76
CA GLU A 75 0.72 4.15 -14.45
C GLU A 75 -0.14 5.30 -13.95
N LYS A 76 0.51 6.40 -13.55
CA LYS A 76 -0.19 7.53 -12.96
C LYS A 76 -1.09 8.18 -14.00
N ASP A 77 -2.40 8.08 -13.78
CA ASP A 77 -3.41 8.81 -14.53
C ASP A 77 -3.69 10.17 -13.85
N PRO A 78 -3.38 11.32 -14.49
CA PRO A 78 -3.68 12.65 -13.95
C PRO A 78 -5.18 12.92 -13.75
N THR A 79 -6.04 12.20 -14.48
CA THR A 79 -7.50 12.34 -14.42
C THR A 79 -8.12 11.47 -13.33
N TYR A 80 -7.37 10.52 -12.76
CA TYR A 80 -7.87 9.65 -11.70
C TYR A 80 -8.33 10.47 -10.49
N ARG A 81 -9.56 10.20 -10.05
CA ARG A 81 -10.14 10.72 -8.82
C ARG A 81 -10.72 9.56 -8.04
N GLN A 82 -10.55 9.58 -6.72
CA GLN A 82 -11.17 8.58 -5.86
C GLN A 82 -12.68 8.81 -5.81
N LYS A 83 -13.44 7.71 -5.76
CA LYS A 83 -14.90 7.75 -5.72
C LYS A 83 -15.37 8.37 -4.39
N VAL A 84 -16.28 9.34 -4.46
CA VAL A 84 -16.91 9.96 -3.29
C VAL A 84 -17.64 8.89 -2.46
N LYS A 85 -17.78 9.12 -1.15
CA LYS A 85 -18.39 8.19 -0.17
C LYS A 85 -17.58 6.92 0.09
N THR A 86 -16.47 6.68 -0.61
CA THR A 86 -15.55 5.57 -0.31
C THR A 86 -14.61 5.92 0.84
N ASN A 87 -14.13 4.89 1.53
CA ASN A 87 -13.11 5.06 2.56
C ASN A 87 -11.74 5.14 1.89
N GLU A 88 -10.95 6.11 2.33
CA GLU A 88 -9.59 6.35 1.91
C GLU A 88 -8.58 6.06 3.02
N ILE A 89 -7.36 5.75 2.63
CA ILE A 89 -6.26 5.50 3.55
C ILE A 89 -4.96 6.10 3.01
N HIS A 90 -4.25 6.82 3.86
CA HIS A 90 -2.97 7.43 3.49
C HIS A 90 -1.85 6.38 3.42
N LYS A 91 -0.87 6.61 2.55
CA LYS A 91 0.29 5.72 2.30
C LYS A 91 0.92 5.18 3.59
N THR A 92 1.23 6.05 4.54
CA THR A 92 1.94 5.68 5.78
C THR A 92 1.08 4.77 6.67
N ALA A 93 -0.21 5.08 6.81
CA ALA A 93 -1.15 4.27 7.57
C ALA A 93 -1.36 2.90 6.91
N ALA A 94 -1.54 2.87 5.59
CA ALA A 94 -1.69 1.65 4.80
C ALA A 94 -0.48 0.72 4.96
N ARG A 95 0.74 1.24 4.73
CA ARG A 95 1.99 0.47 4.88
C ARG A 95 2.16 -0.10 6.27
N LYS A 96 1.91 0.70 7.31
CA LYS A 96 2.05 0.28 8.72
C LYS A 96 1.06 -0.82 9.10
N PHE A 97 -0.21 -0.66 8.71
CA PHE A 97 -1.26 -1.59 9.09
C PHE A 97 -1.19 -2.89 8.28
N TYR A 98 -1.16 -2.79 6.95
CA TYR A 98 -1.20 -3.92 6.02
C TYR A 98 0.16 -4.56 5.71
N ARG A 99 1.27 -3.95 6.18
CA ARG A 99 2.66 -4.41 5.90
C ARG A 99 2.95 -4.52 4.40
N LEU A 100 2.47 -3.52 3.67
CA LEU A 100 2.77 -3.35 2.25
C LEU A 100 4.07 -2.55 2.08
N SER A 101 4.90 -2.96 1.11
CA SER A 101 6.10 -2.23 0.71
C SER A 101 5.71 -0.98 -0.10
N ALA A 102 6.68 -0.08 -0.34
CA ALA A 102 6.41 1.08 -1.18
C ALA A 102 6.11 0.70 -2.64
N GLU A 103 6.77 -0.34 -3.14
CA GLU A 103 6.58 -0.90 -4.48
C GLU A 103 5.20 -1.56 -4.62
N GLU A 104 4.79 -2.34 -3.62
CA GLU A 104 3.45 -2.94 -3.57
C GLU A 104 2.33 -1.89 -3.51
N MET A 105 2.58 -0.74 -2.88
CA MET A 105 1.63 0.37 -2.89
C MET A 105 1.62 1.12 -4.23
N ALA A 106 2.66 0.99 -5.05
CA ALA A 106 2.73 1.63 -6.37
C ALA A 106 1.93 0.86 -7.45
N THR A 107 1.42 -0.33 -7.14
CA THR A 107 0.49 -1.07 -8.03
C THR A 107 -0.95 -0.60 -7.91
N LEU A 108 -1.25 0.32 -6.98
CA LEU A 108 -2.60 0.78 -6.69
C LEU A 108 -2.81 2.20 -7.22
N PRO A 109 -3.99 2.50 -7.81
CA PRO A 109 -4.38 3.86 -8.13
C PRO A 109 -4.39 4.74 -6.89
N TYR A 110 -3.82 5.94 -7.00
CA TYR A 110 -3.71 6.87 -5.89
C TYR A 110 -4.00 8.31 -6.31
N TRP A 111 -4.44 9.09 -5.33
CA TRP A 111 -4.56 10.54 -5.43
C TRP A 111 -3.41 11.20 -4.68
N GLU A 112 -2.76 12.19 -5.30
CA GLU A 112 -1.72 13.00 -4.66
C GLU A 112 -2.32 14.29 -4.11
N PHE A 113 -1.95 14.65 -2.89
CA PHE A 113 -2.34 15.88 -2.24
C PHE A 113 -1.12 16.61 -1.69
N GLU A 114 -1.20 17.92 -1.57
CA GLU A 114 -0.13 18.73 -1.01
C GLU A 114 0.04 18.42 0.47
N ASN A 115 1.28 18.17 0.88
CA ASN A 115 1.60 17.87 2.26
C ASN A 115 2.01 19.16 2.98
N GLU A 116 1.16 19.61 3.91
CA GLU A 116 1.34 20.84 4.70
C GLU A 116 2.72 20.92 5.39
N TYR A 117 3.31 19.77 5.76
CA TYR A 117 4.59 19.73 6.45
C TYR A 117 5.80 19.67 5.52
N ASN A 118 5.62 19.22 4.28
CA ASN A 118 6.72 19.08 3.32
C ASN A 118 6.19 19.17 1.87
N PRO A 119 6.20 20.36 1.27
CA PRO A 119 5.73 20.58 -0.10
C PRO A 119 6.46 19.72 -1.15
N SER A 120 7.73 19.38 -0.91
CA SER A 120 8.54 18.54 -1.83
C SER A 120 8.16 17.06 -1.79
N CYS A 121 7.32 16.63 -0.85
CA CYS A 121 6.92 15.23 -0.66
C CYS A 121 5.40 15.15 -0.55
N PRO A 122 4.68 15.10 -1.70
CA PRO A 122 3.23 15.06 -1.70
C PRO A 122 2.71 13.82 -0.95
N GLY A 123 1.60 14.01 -0.26
CA GLY A 123 0.85 12.93 0.35
C GLY A 123 0.20 12.06 -0.73
N ARG A 124 -0.02 10.78 -0.40
CA ARG A 124 -0.76 9.85 -1.28
C ARG A 124 -1.90 9.21 -0.51
N SER A 125 -3.09 9.31 -1.08
CA SER A 125 -4.30 8.65 -0.62
C SER A 125 -4.66 7.49 -1.54
N TYR A 126 -5.14 6.39 -0.96
CA TYR A 126 -5.55 5.17 -1.67
C TYR A 126 -6.97 4.78 -1.26
N ALA A 127 -7.72 4.16 -2.18
CA ALA A 127 -8.98 3.53 -1.83
C ALA A 127 -8.73 2.38 -0.84
N HIS A 128 -9.42 2.40 0.30
CA HIS A 128 -9.18 1.45 1.40
C HIS A 128 -9.39 0.00 0.96
N ASP A 129 -10.44 -0.25 0.19
CA ASP A 129 -10.76 -1.59 -0.28
C ASP A 129 -9.73 -2.12 -1.30
N GLY A 130 -9.20 -1.24 -2.15
CA GLY A 130 -8.08 -1.59 -3.04
C GLY A 130 -6.84 -2.05 -2.25
N VAL A 131 -6.49 -1.31 -1.18
CA VAL A 131 -5.38 -1.68 -0.29
C VAL A 131 -5.66 -2.99 0.45
N LYS A 132 -6.89 -3.23 0.92
CA LYS A 132 -7.27 -4.52 1.53
C LYS A 132 -7.08 -5.68 0.56
N MET A 133 -7.65 -5.57 -0.63
CA MET A 133 -7.56 -6.62 -1.65
C MET A 133 -6.10 -6.94 -1.98
N GLN A 134 -5.26 -5.92 -2.10
CA GLN A 134 -3.83 -6.10 -2.35
C GLN A 134 -3.11 -6.86 -1.21
N ALA A 135 -3.43 -6.53 0.04
CA ALA A 135 -2.87 -7.24 1.20
C ALA A 135 -3.34 -8.70 1.29
N TYR A 136 -4.61 -8.96 0.94
CA TYR A 136 -5.16 -10.32 0.89
C TYR A 136 -4.52 -11.14 -0.22
N ARG A 137 -4.38 -10.56 -1.42
CA ARG A 137 -3.69 -11.17 -2.56
C ARG A 137 -2.25 -11.55 -2.20
N LYS A 138 -1.51 -10.61 -1.60
CA LYS A 138 -0.15 -10.85 -1.11
C LYS A 138 -0.07 -12.08 -0.21
N LEU A 139 -0.91 -12.16 0.81
CA LEU A 139 -0.87 -13.28 1.76
C LEU A 139 -1.29 -14.60 1.11
N ALA A 140 -2.25 -14.58 0.20
CA ALA A 140 -2.67 -15.76 -0.53
C ALA A 140 -1.55 -16.29 -1.44
N MET A 141 -0.88 -15.41 -2.20
CA MET A 141 0.24 -15.78 -3.08
C MET A 141 1.44 -16.27 -2.29
N LEU A 142 1.81 -15.59 -1.19
CA LEU A 142 2.90 -16.03 -0.31
C LEU A 142 2.61 -17.36 0.40
N SER A 143 1.34 -17.78 0.44
CA SER A 143 0.90 -19.08 0.96
C SER A 143 0.71 -20.14 -0.14
N GLY A 144 1.01 -19.80 -1.39
CA GLY A 144 0.91 -20.71 -2.55
C GLY A 144 -0.51 -21.00 -3.02
N LEU A 145 -1.51 -20.21 -2.59
CA LEU A 145 -2.91 -20.46 -2.94
C LEU A 145 -3.19 -20.23 -4.43
N HIS A 146 -2.42 -19.37 -5.09
CA HIS A 146 -2.56 -19.11 -6.53
C HIS A 146 -2.18 -20.30 -7.40
N LYS A 147 -1.40 -21.26 -6.89
CA LYS A 147 -1.06 -22.51 -7.59
C LYS A 147 -2.16 -23.56 -7.54
N GLN A 148 -3.22 -23.35 -6.77
CA GLN A 148 -4.32 -24.30 -6.58
C GLN A 148 -5.44 -24.16 -7.62
N GLY A 149 -5.26 -23.32 -8.65
CA GLY A 149 -6.29 -23.09 -9.68
C GLY A 149 -7.55 -22.41 -9.15
N LEU A 150 -7.44 -21.66 -8.04
CA LEU A 150 -8.58 -20.96 -7.43
C LEU A 150 -8.95 -19.72 -8.26
N SER A 151 -10.24 -19.38 -8.26
CA SER A 151 -10.69 -18.08 -8.78
C SER A 151 -10.14 -16.95 -7.93
N GLU A 152 -10.04 -15.75 -8.51
CA GLU A 152 -9.53 -14.57 -7.80
C GLU A 152 -10.35 -14.24 -6.54
N ALA A 153 -11.68 -14.34 -6.63
CA ALA A 153 -12.56 -14.11 -5.47
C ALA A 153 -12.26 -15.07 -4.31
N GLU A 154 -12.05 -16.36 -4.62
CA GLU A 154 -11.73 -17.36 -3.61
C GLU A 154 -10.31 -17.18 -3.04
N LEU A 155 -9.36 -16.80 -3.89
CA LEU A 155 -7.99 -16.44 -3.50
C LEU A 155 -8.00 -15.27 -2.50
N LEU A 156 -8.74 -14.21 -2.81
CA LEU A 156 -8.89 -13.04 -1.93
C LEU A 156 -9.60 -13.39 -0.62
N ARG A 157 -10.66 -14.21 -0.67
CA ARG A 157 -11.38 -14.68 0.53
C ARG A 157 -10.47 -15.45 1.48
N ARG A 158 -9.67 -16.38 0.96
CA ARG A 158 -8.68 -17.13 1.77
C ARG A 158 -7.54 -16.23 2.25
N GLY A 159 -7.09 -15.28 1.41
CA GLY A 159 -6.14 -14.25 1.79
C GLY A 159 -6.62 -13.38 2.96
N ALA A 160 -7.91 -13.02 2.97
CA ALA A 160 -8.54 -12.27 4.06
C ALA A 160 -8.54 -13.05 5.38
N LYS A 161 -8.80 -14.36 5.32
CA LYS A 161 -8.71 -15.24 6.50
C LYS A 161 -7.28 -15.27 7.06
N LEU A 162 -6.27 -15.47 6.21
CA LEU A 162 -4.86 -15.44 6.61
C LEU A 162 -4.46 -14.09 7.21
N PHE A 163 -4.99 -12.99 6.66
CA PHE A 163 -4.77 -11.66 7.21
C PHE A 163 -5.35 -11.52 8.62
N GLY A 164 -6.60 -11.94 8.82
CA GLY A 164 -7.27 -11.93 10.12
C GLY A 164 -6.47 -12.71 11.17
N GLU A 165 -6.05 -13.93 10.85
CA GLU A 165 -5.19 -14.75 11.73
C GLU A 165 -3.87 -14.06 12.05
N SER A 166 -3.22 -13.44 11.05
CA SER A 166 -1.99 -12.68 11.25
C SER A 166 -2.20 -11.45 12.14
N GLN A 167 -3.34 -10.76 12.03
CA GLN A 167 -3.64 -9.59 12.86
C GLN A 167 -3.97 -10.00 14.29
N SER A 168 -4.77 -11.05 14.49
CA SER A 168 -5.06 -11.60 15.82
C SER A 168 -3.78 -12.00 16.55
N LYS A 169 -2.84 -12.68 15.88
CA LYS A 169 -1.53 -13.02 16.44
C LYS A 169 -0.69 -11.79 16.80
N ARG A 170 -0.80 -10.71 16.03
CA ARG A 170 -0.10 -9.44 16.32
C ARG A 170 -0.71 -8.75 17.53
N HIS A 171 -2.03 -8.71 17.61
CA HIS A 171 -2.75 -8.10 18.72
C HIS A 171 -2.54 -8.87 20.03
N GLN A 172 -2.50 -10.21 19.98
CA GLN A 172 -2.11 -11.03 21.13
C GLN A 172 -0.70 -10.70 21.65
N LYS A 173 0.25 -10.42 20.73
CA LYS A 173 1.62 -10.02 21.10
C LYS A 173 1.72 -8.57 21.57
N ASN A 174 0.83 -7.70 21.10
CA ASN A 174 0.80 -6.29 21.46
C ASN A 174 -0.66 -5.81 21.47
N PRO A 175 -1.33 -5.87 22.65
CA PRO A 175 -2.73 -5.49 22.79
C PRO A 175 -3.01 -4.02 22.44
N ASN A 176 -2.00 -3.15 22.50
CA ASN A 176 -2.12 -1.73 22.15
C ASN A 176 -2.14 -1.50 20.63
N MET A 177 -1.92 -2.54 19.81
CA MET A 177 -1.99 -2.42 18.37
C MET A 177 -3.45 -2.32 17.90
N PRO A 178 -3.81 -1.30 17.09
CA PRO A 178 -5.17 -1.14 16.61
C PRO A 178 -5.57 -2.30 15.69
N MET A 179 -6.80 -2.78 15.85
CA MET A 179 -7.38 -3.85 15.02
C MET A 179 -7.92 -3.34 13.68
N THR A 180 -8.13 -2.02 13.56
CA THR A 180 -8.59 -1.36 12.34
C THR A 180 -7.61 -0.25 11.95
N PRO A 181 -7.38 -0.02 10.65
CA PRO A 181 -6.54 1.10 10.22
C PRO A 181 -7.29 2.42 10.40
N LYS A 182 -6.53 3.50 10.62
CA LYS A 182 -7.05 4.85 10.50
C LYS A 182 -7.42 5.10 9.03
N THR A 183 -8.70 5.32 8.78
CA THR A 183 -9.27 5.62 7.46
C THR A 183 -10.03 6.93 7.55
N PHE A 184 -10.19 7.57 6.41
CA PHE A 184 -11.00 8.77 6.26
C PHE A 184 -12.10 8.46 5.27
N ARG A 185 -13.23 9.14 5.35
CA ARG A 185 -14.30 9.01 4.36
C ARG A 185 -14.26 10.24 3.49
N ILE A 186 -14.22 10.04 2.18
CA ILE A 186 -14.26 11.15 1.23
C ILE A 186 -15.67 11.71 1.25
N PHE A 187 -15.84 12.82 1.94
CA PHE A 187 -17.05 13.63 1.85
C PHE A 187 -16.84 14.69 0.77
N GLN A 188 -17.87 14.92 -0.05
CA GLN A 188 -17.97 16.22 -0.69
C GLN A 188 -18.10 17.24 0.42
N LYS A 189 -17.22 18.24 0.41
CA LYS A 189 -17.39 19.43 1.23
C LYS A 189 -18.64 20.11 0.68
N THR A 190 -19.82 19.74 1.19
CA THR A 190 -21.03 20.55 1.06
C THR A 190 -20.64 21.91 1.58
N SER A 191 -20.46 22.88 0.69
CA SER A 191 -20.30 24.27 1.07
C SER A 191 -21.59 24.68 1.74
N TYR A 192 -21.65 24.57 3.06
CA TYR A 192 -22.73 25.14 3.84
C TYR A 192 -22.63 26.67 3.71
N SER A 193 -23.65 27.25 3.09
CA SER A 193 -24.29 28.42 3.66
C SER A 193 -25.80 28.20 3.59
N TYR A 194 -26.41 28.10 4.77
CA TYR A 194 -27.84 28.25 5.05
C TYR A 194 -28.84 27.30 4.38
N SER A 195 -29.18 26.23 5.09
CA SER A 195 -30.57 25.99 5.49
C SER A 195 -30.63 24.74 6.36
N GLN A 196 -30.86 24.97 7.64
CA GLN A 196 -31.15 23.97 8.65
C GLN A 196 -32.58 23.47 8.47
N ASP A 197 -32.91 22.94 7.30
CA ASP A 197 -34.17 22.22 7.08
C ASP A 197 -34.05 21.37 5.81
N ARG A 198 -34.03 20.05 6.03
CA ARG A 198 -34.20 18.94 5.06
C ARG A 198 -33.84 19.25 3.60
N SER A 199 -32.59 18.99 3.21
CA SER A 199 -32.27 18.83 1.79
C SER A 199 -32.42 17.35 1.37
N PRO A 200 -33.07 17.06 0.23
CA PRO A 200 -33.16 15.71 -0.33
C PRO A 200 -31.76 15.19 -0.64
N GLU A 201 -31.52 13.91 -0.33
CA GLU A 201 -30.22 13.27 -0.56
C GLU A 201 -29.77 13.48 -2.01
N GLU A 202 -28.61 14.12 -2.21
CA GLU A 202 -28.08 14.28 -3.56
C GLU A 202 -27.81 12.91 -4.19
N PRO A 203 -28.19 12.72 -5.48
CA PRO A 203 -28.03 11.45 -6.18
C PRO A 203 -26.59 10.95 -6.15
N ILE A 204 -26.43 9.64 -6.03
CA ILE A 204 -25.13 8.98 -6.02
C ILE A 204 -24.41 9.28 -7.35
N GLY A 205 -23.21 9.87 -7.29
CA GLY A 205 -22.37 10.10 -8.48
C GLY A 205 -22.45 11.51 -9.09
N SER A 206 -22.98 12.50 -8.39
CA SER A 206 -22.92 13.90 -8.82
C SER A 206 -21.62 14.61 -8.39
N TRP A 207 -21.23 15.65 -9.11
CA TRP A 207 -20.21 16.63 -8.70
C TRP A 207 -20.53 18.02 -9.23
N GLU A 208 -20.04 19.05 -8.56
CA GLU A 208 -20.21 20.44 -9.00
C GLU A 208 -19.00 20.92 -9.80
N THR A 209 -19.25 21.60 -10.92
CA THR A 209 -18.21 22.25 -11.74
C THR A 209 -18.42 23.76 -11.70
N ALA A 210 -17.38 24.51 -11.34
CA ALA A 210 -17.45 25.97 -11.30
C ALA A 210 -17.65 26.55 -12.71
N VAL A 211 -18.58 27.50 -12.84
CA VAL A 211 -18.85 28.22 -14.09
C VAL A 211 -18.41 29.67 -13.98
N TRP A 212 -17.77 30.12 -15.04
CA TRP A 212 -17.11 31.42 -15.14
C TRP A 212 -17.66 32.18 -16.33
N GLU A 213 -17.90 33.47 -16.16
CA GLU A 213 -18.30 34.39 -17.22
C GLU A 213 -17.45 35.66 -17.07
N ASN A 214 -16.78 36.07 -18.16
CA ASN A 214 -15.89 37.24 -18.18
C ASN A 214 -14.81 37.21 -17.08
N GLY A 215 -14.27 36.03 -16.75
CA GLY A 215 -13.25 35.85 -15.72
C GLY A 215 -13.76 35.91 -14.28
N LYS A 216 -15.06 36.15 -14.07
CA LYS A 216 -15.72 36.11 -12.75
C LYS A 216 -16.47 34.79 -12.60
N LYS A 217 -16.35 34.14 -11.46
CA LYS A 217 -17.13 32.94 -11.15
C LYS A 217 -18.60 33.34 -10.93
N ILE A 218 -19.50 32.81 -11.75
CA ILE A 218 -20.93 33.13 -11.70
C ILE A 218 -21.77 32.04 -11.03
N GLY A 219 -21.23 30.82 -10.88
CA GLY A 219 -22.01 29.74 -10.30
C GLY A 219 -21.32 28.39 -10.30
N TYR A 220 -22.11 27.37 -10.06
CA TYR A 220 -21.77 25.96 -10.17
C TYR A 220 -22.81 25.24 -11.03
N TRP A 221 -22.35 24.39 -11.93
CA TRP A 221 -23.19 23.41 -12.60
C TRP A 221 -23.11 22.08 -11.87
N LEU A 222 -24.28 21.50 -11.56
CA LEU A 222 -24.37 20.16 -11.03
C LEU A 222 -24.29 19.15 -12.19
N MET A 223 -23.22 18.37 -12.20
CA MET A 223 -22.97 17.29 -13.15
C MET A 223 -23.31 15.96 -12.52
N TYR A 224 -23.82 15.04 -13.31
CA TYR A 224 -24.12 13.66 -12.91
C TYR A 224 -23.28 12.70 -13.73
N GLN A 225 -22.77 11.64 -13.11
CA GLN A 225 -22.31 10.48 -13.85
C GLN A 225 -23.53 9.85 -14.53
N PHE A 226 -23.67 10.08 -15.83
CA PHE A 226 -24.76 9.50 -16.62
C PHE A 226 -24.62 7.97 -16.62
N ASP A 227 -25.55 7.28 -15.97
CA ASP A 227 -25.74 5.84 -16.12
C ASP A 227 -26.85 5.64 -17.17
N PRO A 228 -26.51 5.26 -18.41
CA PRO A 228 -27.49 5.14 -19.49
C PRO A 228 -28.54 4.03 -19.26
N ASP A 229 -28.31 3.13 -18.29
CA ASP A 229 -29.21 2.02 -17.98
C ASP A 229 -30.11 2.30 -16.77
N ALA A 230 -29.88 3.39 -16.02
CA ALA A 230 -30.70 3.71 -14.87
C ALA A 230 -31.99 4.43 -15.28
N ARG A 231 -33.08 3.66 -15.43
CA ARG A 231 -34.41 4.15 -15.80
C ARG A 231 -35.15 4.95 -14.72
N ASP A 232 -34.52 5.18 -13.57
CA ASP A 232 -35.24 5.57 -12.34
C ASP A 232 -35.00 7.03 -11.92
N TYR A 233 -34.34 7.86 -12.74
CA TYR A 233 -33.90 9.21 -12.33
C TYR A 233 -34.62 10.40 -12.96
N GLU A 234 -35.62 10.22 -13.83
CA GLU A 234 -36.24 11.38 -14.49
C GLU A 234 -37.12 12.26 -13.56
N ASP A 235 -37.72 11.68 -12.52
CA ASP A 235 -38.68 12.40 -11.66
C ASP A 235 -38.04 13.13 -10.46
N ASP A 236 -36.85 12.73 -10.01
CA ASP A 236 -36.19 13.25 -8.80
C ASP A 236 -35.02 14.22 -9.07
N LEU A 237 -34.73 14.55 -10.33
CA LEU A 237 -33.69 15.51 -10.64
C LEU A 237 -34.21 16.95 -10.46
N PRO A 238 -33.44 17.84 -9.80
CA PRO A 238 -33.77 19.25 -9.78
C PRO A 238 -33.84 19.77 -11.23
N LYS A 239 -34.98 20.38 -11.58
CA LYS A 239 -35.22 20.94 -12.92
C LYS A 239 -34.17 21.99 -13.32
N GLU A 240 -33.52 22.61 -12.33
CA GLU A 240 -32.48 23.61 -12.52
C GLU A 240 -31.12 23.09 -12.06
N ARG A 241 -30.17 23.03 -13.00
CA ARG A 241 -28.82 22.44 -12.81
C ARG A 241 -27.74 23.48 -12.50
N PHE A 242 -28.11 24.76 -12.56
CA PHE A 242 -27.20 25.88 -12.34
C PHE A 242 -27.51 26.54 -11.00
N ARG A 243 -26.50 26.64 -10.13
CA ARG A 243 -26.57 27.36 -8.86
C ARG A 243 -25.74 28.65 -8.98
N PRO A 244 -26.35 29.83 -9.10
CA PRO A 244 -25.60 31.08 -9.19
C PRO A 244 -24.88 31.38 -7.87
N VAL A 245 -23.70 32.01 -7.94
CA VAL A 245 -23.05 32.59 -6.76
C VAL A 245 -23.82 33.85 -6.41
N THR A 246 -24.58 33.83 -5.31
CA THR A 246 -25.22 35.05 -4.80
C THR A 246 -24.14 36.05 -4.45
N PRO A 247 -24.20 37.30 -4.97
CA PRO A 247 -23.28 38.34 -4.50
C PRO A 247 -23.47 38.47 -3.00
N VAL A 248 -22.36 38.36 -2.25
CA VAL A 248 -22.34 38.70 -0.83
C VAL A 248 -22.59 40.20 -0.80
N ASP A 249 -23.75 40.62 -0.31
CA ASP A 249 -24.02 42.02 -0.05
C ASP A 249 -22.90 42.53 0.87
N SER A 250 -22.03 43.35 0.31
CA SER A 250 -21.01 44.06 1.05
C SER A 250 -21.74 45.10 1.90
N ASP A 251 -22.02 44.75 3.15
CA ASP A 251 -22.65 45.62 4.13
C ASP A 251 -21.99 47.01 4.15
N THR A 252 -22.83 48.01 3.89
CA THR A 252 -22.67 49.45 4.18
C THR A 252 -22.41 49.73 5.65
#